data_AF-A0A0F9GD31-F1
#
_entry.id   AF-A0A0F9GD31-F1
#
_cell.length_a   1.000
_cell.length_b   1.000
_cell.length_c   1.000
_cell.angle_alpha   90.00
_cell.angle_beta   90.00
_cell.angle_gamma   90.00
#
_symmetry.space_group_name_H-M   'P 1'
#
loop_
_entity.id
_entity.type
_entity.pdbx_description
1 polymer ?
#
loop_
_entity_poly.entity_id
_entity_poly.type
_entity_poly.pdbx_seq_one_letter_code
_entity_poly.pdbx_strand_id
1 'polypeptide(L)'
;MKQVTTHQEQLVFLKRIEGQVRGVQKMIEEKRYCVDILAQLNSVVGAIYKVEDGILRKHLEGCVTKALIGKSEREKQKKLNEVMKLIHKFRKGNPIG
;
A
#
# COMPACT_ATOMS: atom_id res chain seq x y z
N MET A 1 20.32 -8.71 -8.43
CA MET A 1 19.09 -8.80 -9.24
C MET A 1 18.16 -7.66 -8.87
N LYS A 2 17.85 -6.74 -9.79
CA LYS A 2 16.74 -5.79 -9.60
C LYS A 2 15.45 -6.62 -9.60
N GLN A 3 14.75 -6.67 -8.48
CA GLN A 3 13.40 -7.24 -8.44
C GLN A 3 12.50 -6.30 -9.24
N VAL A 4 12.24 -6.64 -10.51
CA VAL A 4 11.24 -5.93 -11.32
C VAL A 4 9.89 -6.54 -10.97
N THR A 5 9.29 -6.07 -9.89
CA THR A 5 7.93 -6.46 -9.51
C THR A 5 6.94 -5.63 -10.31
N THR A 6 6.16 -6.29 -11.16
CA THR A 6 5.11 -5.64 -11.96
C THR A 6 3.83 -5.57 -11.13
N HIS A 7 3.58 -4.47 -10.44
CA HIS A 7 2.35 -4.24 -9.65
C HIS A 7 1.24 -3.66 -10.54
N GLN A 8 1.13 -4.13 -11.79
CA GLN A 8 0.23 -3.53 -12.79
C GLN A 8 -1.23 -3.57 -12.36
N GLU A 9 -1.63 -4.58 -11.60
CA GLU A 9 -2.96 -4.69 -11.00
C GLU A 9 -3.31 -3.52 -10.07
N GLN A 10 -2.30 -2.88 -9.48
CA GLN A 10 -2.50 -1.74 -8.59
C GLN A 10 -2.83 -0.44 -9.34
N LEU A 11 -2.54 -0.39 -10.66
CA LEU A 11 -2.87 0.76 -11.50
C LEU A 11 -4.38 1.01 -11.56
N VAL A 12 -5.21 -0.03 -11.47
CA VAL A 12 -6.67 0.11 -11.48
C VAL A 12 -7.15 0.91 -10.27
N PHE A 13 -6.57 0.66 -9.08
CA PHE A 13 -6.90 1.38 -7.87
C PHE A 13 -6.34 2.80 -7.89
N LEU A 14 -5.12 3.00 -8.41
CA LEU A 14 -4.54 4.33 -8.58
C LEU A 14 -5.38 5.22 -9.51
N LYS A 15 -5.88 4.67 -10.62
CA LYS A 15 -6.81 5.39 -11.52
C LYS A 15 -8.13 5.77 -10.82
N ARG A 16 -8.62 4.91 -9.90
CA ARG A 16 -9.81 5.24 -9.09
C ARG A 16 -9.51 6.36 -8.10
N ILE A 17 -8.37 6.31 -7.41
CA ILE A 17 -7.91 7.37 -6.50
C ILE A 17 -7.81 8.71 -7.24
N GLU A 18 -7.24 8.71 -8.44
CA GLU A 18 -7.17 9.91 -9.29
C GLU A 18 -8.57 10.50 -9.56
N GLY A 19 -9.55 9.66 -9.86
CA GLY A 19 -10.95 10.07 -10.00
C GLY A 19 -11.57 10.62 -8.71
N GLN A 20 -11.27 10.00 -7.57
CA GLN A 20 -11.73 10.49 -6.26
C GLN A 20 -11.13 11.85 -5.92
N VAL A 21 -9.83 12.07 -6.18
CA VAL A 21 -9.14 13.35 -5.98
C VAL A 21 -9.75 14.44 -6.86
N ARG A 22 -10.01 14.15 -8.15
CA ARG A 22 -10.76 15.08 -9.02
C ARG A 22 -12.15 15.40 -8.46
N GLY A 23 -12.83 14.39 -7.91
CA GLY A 23 -14.11 14.59 -7.24
C GLY A 23 -13.99 15.58 -6.08
N VAL A 24 -13.00 15.42 -5.20
CA VAL A 24 -12.74 16.35 -4.09
C VAL A 24 -12.49 17.77 -4.58
N GLN A 25 -11.68 17.95 -5.64
CA GLN A 25 -11.44 19.26 -6.25
C GLN A 25 -12.75 19.94 -6.65
N LYS A 26 -13.61 19.21 -7.38
CA LYS A 26 -14.93 19.70 -7.79
C LYS A 26 -15.83 20.05 -6.59
N MET A 27 -15.82 19.25 -5.53
CA MET A 27 -16.58 19.55 -4.30
C MET A 27 -16.14 20.88 -3.66
N ILE A 28 -14.84 21.21 -3.72
CA ILE A 28 -14.30 22.48 -3.22
C ILE A 28 -14.75 23.63 -4.12
N GLU A 29 -14.64 23.48 -5.44
CA GLU A 29 -15.08 24.48 -6.42
C GLU A 29 -16.59 24.80 -6.28
N GLU A 30 -17.39 23.76 -6.02
CA GLU A 30 -18.84 23.86 -5.77
C GLU A 30 -19.19 24.32 -4.36
N LYS A 31 -18.19 24.59 -3.50
CA LYS A 31 -18.37 25.02 -2.10
C LYS A 31 -19.27 24.08 -1.29
N ARG A 32 -19.10 22.77 -1.48
CA ARG A 32 -19.84 21.75 -0.73
C ARG A 32 -19.52 21.78 0.76
N TYR A 33 -20.41 21.16 1.54
CA TYR A 33 -20.28 21.08 2.99
C TYR A 33 -18.97 20.42 3.42
N CYS A 34 -18.28 21.04 4.37
CA CYS A 34 -16.93 20.63 4.77
C CYS A 34 -16.86 19.18 5.25
N VAL A 35 -17.89 18.67 5.93
CA VAL A 35 -17.93 17.29 6.42
C VAL A 35 -17.96 16.29 5.26
N ASP A 36 -18.66 16.61 4.17
CA ASP A 36 -18.68 15.75 2.97
C ASP A 36 -17.30 15.69 2.31
N ILE A 37 -16.62 16.83 2.23
CA ILE A 37 -15.26 16.93 1.67
C ILE A 37 -14.28 16.11 2.53
N LEU A 38 -14.37 16.23 3.86
CA LEU A 38 -13.56 15.45 4.80
C LEU A 38 -13.84 13.95 4.68
N ALA A 39 -15.11 13.55 4.56
CA ALA A 39 -15.49 12.15 4.35
C ALA A 39 -14.90 11.60 3.04
N GLN A 40 -14.93 12.38 1.96
CA GLN A 40 -14.36 11.97 0.68
C GLN A 40 -12.83 11.88 0.72
N LEU A 41 -12.15 12.81 1.41
CA LEU A 41 -10.71 12.72 1.66
C LEU A 41 -10.33 11.46 2.44
N ASN A 42 -11.10 11.11 3.47
CA ASN A 42 -10.89 9.86 4.22
C ASN A 42 -11.06 8.62 3.32
N SER A 43 -12.00 8.65 2.38
CA SER A 43 -12.16 7.58 1.39
C SER A 43 -10.93 7.45 0.48
N VAL A 44 -10.33 8.57 0.05
CA VAL A 44 -9.08 8.59 -0.72
C VAL A 44 -7.94 7.95 0.07
N VAL A 45 -7.77 8.34 1.33
CA VAL A 45 -6.74 7.79 2.22
C VAL A 45 -6.91 6.28 2.39
N GLY A 46 -8.14 5.80 2.64
CA GLY A 46 -8.43 4.38 2.72
C GLY A 46 -8.12 3.61 1.43
N ALA A 47 -8.33 4.21 0.26
CA ALA A 47 -7.97 3.62 -1.02
C ALA A 47 -6.45 3.54 -1.23
N ILE A 48 -5.69 4.55 -0.80
CA ILE A 48 -4.23 4.53 -0.83
C ILE A 48 -3.68 3.37 0.02
N TYR A 49 -4.22 3.17 1.23
CA TYR A 49 -3.79 2.05 2.08
C TYR A 49 -4.07 0.67 1.45
N LYS A 50 -5.14 0.52 0.67
CA LYS A 50 -5.39 -0.72 -0.07
C LYS A 50 -4.33 -0.98 -1.14
N VAL A 51 -3.88 0.07 -1.83
CA VAL A 51 -2.78 -0.04 -2.80
C VAL A 51 -1.48 -0.42 -2.10
N GLU A 52 -1.19 0.22 -0.97
CA GLU A 52 -0.02 -0.10 -0.14
C GLU A 52 -0.02 -1.56 0.31
N ASP A 53 -1.13 -2.07 0.86
CA ASP A 53 -1.26 -3.48 1.26
C ASP A 53 -1.07 -4.43 0.08
N GLY A 54 -1.66 -4.11 -1.08
CA GLY A 54 -1.52 -4.92 -2.29
C GLY A 54 -0.07 -5.03 -2.77
N ILE A 55 0.67 -3.91 -2.78
CA ILE A 55 2.10 -3.88 -3.14
C ILE A 55 2.91 -4.67 -2.11
N LEU A 56 2.68 -4.42 -0.82
CA LEU A 56 3.41 -5.08 0.25
C LEU A 56 3.19 -6.59 0.21
N ARG A 57 1.93 -7.05 0.13
CA ARG A 57 1.58 -8.47 0.03
C ARG A 57 2.30 -9.15 -1.12
N LYS A 58 2.25 -8.58 -2.32
CA LYS A 58 2.92 -9.15 -3.50
C LYS A 58 4.44 -9.19 -3.34
N HIS A 59 5.02 -8.16 -2.72
CA HIS A 59 6.43 -8.16 -2.37
C HIS A 59 6.77 -9.30 -1.41
N LEU A 60 5.96 -9.51 -0.36
CA LEU A 60 6.16 -10.58 0.61
C LEU A 60 6.01 -11.97 -0.05
N GLU A 61 4.94 -12.20 -0.81
CA GLU A 61 4.72 -13.46 -1.51
C GLU A 61 5.86 -13.79 -2.49
N GLY A 62 6.36 -12.79 -3.23
CA GLY A 62 7.44 -12.94 -4.20
C GLY A 62 8.83 -13.10 -3.56
N CYS A 63 9.14 -12.32 -2.52
CA CYS A 63 10.42 -12.37 -1.81
C CYS A 63 10.55 -13.57 -0.91
N VAL A 64 9.53 -13.84 -0.08
CA VAL A 64 9.63 -14.77 1.04
C VAL A 64 9.52 -16.20 0.54
N THR A 65 8.48 -16.52 -0.24
CA THR A 65 8.26 -17.90 -0.72
C THR A 65 9.44 -18.43 -1.53
N LYS A 66 10.03 -17.60 -2.41
CA LYS A 66 11.19 -17.98 -3.22
C LYS A 66 12.51 -17.99 -2.43
N ALA A 67 12.66 -17.11 -1.44
CA ALA A 67 13.91 -17.03 -0.66
C ALA A 67 14.03 -18.08 0.44
N LEU A 68 12.94 -18.78 0.80
CA LEU A 68 12.93 -19.79 1.85
C LEU A 68 13.10 -21.23 1.35
N ILE A 69 12.87 -21.50 0.07
CA ILE A 69 13.03 -22.84 -0.52
C ILE A 69 14.50 -23.26 -0.51
N GLY A 70 14.80 -24.45 0.02
CA GLY A 70 16.16 -25.03 0.04
C GLY A 70 17.15 -24.39 1.02
N LYS A 71 16.70 -23.51 1.92
CA LYS A 71 17.56 -22.77 2.85
C LYS A 71 17.63 -23.37 4.25
N SER A 72 18.75 -23.15 4.93
CA SER A 72 18.92 -23.52 6.35
C SER A 72 18.02 -22.68 7.27
N GLU A 73 17.68 -23.20 8.44
CA GLU A 73 16.77 -22.53 9.38
C GLU A 73 17.28 -21.15 9.84
N ARG A 74 18.61 -20.99 9.96
CA ARG A 74 19.26 -19.72 10.28
C ARG A 74 19.08 -18.67 9.18
N GLU A 75 19.16 -19.09 7.92
CA GLU A 75 18.94 -18.18 6.78
C GLU A 75 17.48 -17.76 6.65
N LYS A 76 16.55 -18.70 6.89
CA LYS A 76 15.11 -18.41 6.95
C LYS A 76 14.81 -17.35 8.00
N GLN A 77 15.31 -17.52 9.22
CA GLN A 77 15.12 -16.58 10.32
C GLN A 77 15.68 -15.18 10.00
N LYS A 78 16.86 -15.12 9.37
CA LYS A 78 17.47 -13.84 8.95
C LYS A 78 16.60 -13.11 7.92
N LYS A 79 16.05 -13.83 6.93
CA LYS A 79 15.16 -13.27 5.90
C LYS A 79 13.82 -12.83 6.47
N LEU A 80 13.25 -13.60 7.40
CA LEU A 80 12.03 -13.22 8.11
C LEU A 80 12.22 -11.91 8.91
N ASN A 81 13.35 -11.76 9.60
CA ASN A 81 13.67 -10.55 10.36
C ASN A 81 13.84 -9.32 9.45
N GLU A 82 14.39 -9.48 8.25
CA GLU A 82 14.52 -8.41 7.24
C GLU A 82 13.14 -7.94 6.76
N VAL A 83 12.26 -8.90 6.47
CA VAL A 83 10.85 -8.65 6.10
C VAL A 83 10.11 -7.90 7.20
N MET A 84 10.22 -8.36 8.44
CA MET A 84 9.57 -7.71 9.59
C MET A 84 10.05 -6.27 9.79
N LYS A 85 11.35 -6.00 9.57
CA LYS A 85 11.89 -4.63 9.62
C LYS A 85 11.30 -3.74 8.52
N LEU A 86 11.10 -4.27 7.30
CA LEU A 86 10.48 -3.51 6.22
C LEU A 86 9.03 -3.17 6.56
N ILE A 87 8.23 -4.15 7.01
CA ILE A 87 6.84 -3.94 7.45
C ILE A 87 6.76 -2.87 8.54
N HIS A 88 7.65 -2.93 9.53
CA HIS A 88 7.66 -1.97 10.64
C HIS A 88 8.02 -0.55 10.18
N LYS A 89 8.91 -0.42 9.18
CA LYS A 89 9.26 0.87 8.57
C LYS A 89 8.08 1.50 7.83
N PHE A 90 7.29 0.71 7.10
CA PHE A 90 6.11 1.20 6.38
C PHE A 90 4.95 1.53 7.33
N ARG A 91 4.74 0.74 8.40
CA ARG A 91 3.69 1.02 9.40
C ARG A 91 3.91 2.26 10.26
N LYS A 92 5.15 2.76 10.42
CA LYS A 92 5.42 3.93 11.28
C LYS A 92 4.79 5.25 10.81
N GLY A 93 4.34 5.35 9.54
CA GLY A 93 3.62 6.51 9.02
C GLY A 93 2.09 6.40 9.12
N ASN A 94 1.57 5.31 9.70
CA ASN A 94 0.15 4.98 9.66
C ASN A 94 -0.42 4.89 11.10
N PRO A 95 -1.12 5.93 11.60
CA PRO A 95 -1.91 5.80 12.80
C PRO A 95 -3.20 5.05 12.41
N ILE A 96 -3.15 3.72 12.36
CA ILE A 96 -4.37 2.94 12.53
C ILE A 96 -4.58 2.82 14.05
N GLY A 97 -5.20 3.87 14.57
CA GLY A 97 -5.73 4.06 15.90
C GLY A 97 -6.72 5.21 15.79
#